data_AF-A0A015KB04-F1
#
_entry.id   AF-A0A015KB04-F1
#
_cell.length_a   1.000
_cell.length_b   1.000
_cell.length_c   1.000
_cell.angle_alpha   90.00
_cell.angle_beta   90.00
_cell.angle_gamma   90.00
#
_symmetry.space_group_name_H-M   'P 1'
#
loop_
_entity.id
_entity.type
_entity.pdbx_description
1 polymer ?
#
loop_
_entity_poly.entity_id
_entity_poly.type
_entity_poly.pdbx_seq_one_letter_code
_entity_poly.pdbx_strand_id
1 'polypeptide(L)' 'MVDHKDIELAQVKIIKTALRKGRKYDNLVKNYGEYLKKLQAEKNPNNYIKKTAVKIFPNEEAYTLKLENYRK' A
#
# COMPACT_ATOMS: atom_id res chain seq x y z
N MET A 1 -3.10 0.56 15.77
CA MET A 1 -2.37 1.15 14.63
C MET A 1 -1.88 -0.03 13.80
N VAL A 2 -2.14 -0.07 12.48
CA VAL A 2 -1.66 -1.17 11.62
C VAL A 2 -0.14 -1.12 11.58
N ASP A 3 0.54 -2.25 11.81
CA ASP A 3 2.00 -2.31 11.73
C ASP A 3 2.44 -2.25 10.26
N HIS A 4 3.55 -1.57 9.96
CA HIS A 4 4.14 -1.59 8.62
C HIS A 4 4.40 -3.00 8.10
N LYS A 5 4.64 -3.97 9.00
CA LYS A 5 4.77 -5.40 8.67
C LYS A 5 3.48 -6.01 8.11
N ASP A 6 2.32 -5.61 8.63
CA ASP A 6 1.02 -6.07 8.11
C ASP A 6 0.77 -5.52 6.70
N ILE A 7 1.18 -4.26 6.48
CA ILE A 7 1.09 -3.61 5.17
C ILE A 7 2.03 -4.29 4.17
N GLU A 8 3.28 -4.55 4.55
CA GLU A 8 4.24 -5.27 3.73
C GLU A 8 3.72 -6.66 3.34
N LEU A 9 3.18 -7.42 4.30
CA LEU A 9 2.59 -8.73 4.04
C LEU A 9 1.43 -8.66 3.04
N ALA A 10 0.56 -7.65 3.16
CA ALA A 10 -0.53 -7.44 2.22
C ALA A 10 -0.02 -7.13 0.81
N GLN A 11 0.98 -6.26 0.68
CA GLN A 11 1.58 -5.90 -0.60
C GLN A 11 2.23 -7.11 -1.30
N VAL A 12 2.95 -7.95 -0.55
CA VAL A 12 3.54 -9.18 -1.07
C VAL A 12 2.47 -10.14 -1.59
N LYS A 13 1.34 -10.28 -0.88
CA LYS A 13 0.21 -11.11 -1.34
C LYS A 13 -0.38 -10.59 -2.64
N ILE A 14 -0.55 -9.27 -2.76
CA ILE A 14 -1.08 -8.64 -3.98
C ILE A 14 -0.14 -8.89 -5.16
N ILE A 15 1.17 -8.67 -4.99
CA ILE A 15 2.18 -8.94 -6.03
C ILE A 15 2.16 -10.41 -6.47
N LYS A 16 2.12 -11.36 -5.52
CA LYS A 16 2.05 -12.80 -5.83
C LYS A 16 0.80 -13.15 -6.64
N THR A 17 -0.35 -12.60 -6.27
CA THR A 17 -1.60 -12.80 -7.00
C THR A 17 -1.56 -12.18 -8.40
N ALA A 18 -0.99 -10.98 -8.52
CA ALA A 18 -0.85 -10.28 -9.80
C ALA A 18 0.05 -11.06 -10.77
N LEU A 19 1.20 -11.55 -10.31
CA LEU A 19 2.12 -12.38 -11.11
C LEU A 19 1.43 -13.65 -11.65
N ARG A 20 0.56 -14.28 -10.85
CA ARG A 20 -0.22 -15.46 -11.29
C ARG A 20 -1.23 -15.14 -12.38
N LYS A 21 -1.70 -13.89 -12.48
CA LYS A 21 -2.69 -13.45 -13.48
C LYS A 21 -2.03 -12.93 -14.77
N GLY A 22 -0.70 -12.88 -14.83
CA GLY A 22 0.08 -12.56 -16.04
C GLY A 22 0.22 -11.06 -16.34
N ARG A 23 0.71 -10.76 -17.55
CA ARG A 23 1.21 -9.43 -17.97
C ARG A 23 0.26 -8.24 -17.81
N LYS A 24 -1.06 -8.50 -17.74
CA LYS A 24 -2.09 -7.45 -17.50
C LYS A 24 -1.85 -6.67 -16.20
N TYR A 25 -1.13 -7.26 -15.24
CA TYR A 25 -0.89 -6.67 -13.93
C TYR A 25 0.56 -6.22 -13.71
N ASP A 26 1.39 -6.12 -14.75
CA ASP A 26 2.81 -5.75 -14.63
C ASP A 26 2.99 -4.37 -13.98
N ASN A 27 2.16 -3.39 -14.34
CA ASN A 27 2.16 -2.06 -13.71
C ASN A 27 1.82 -2.12 -12.22
N LEU A 28 0.92 -3.01 -11.84
CA LEU A 28 0.50 -3.20 -10.45
C LEU A 28 1.63 -3.84 -9.63
N VAL A 29 2.30 -4.86 -10.19
CA VAL A 29 3.51 -5.45 -9.59
C VAL A 29 4.62 -4.41 -9.44
N LYS A 30 4.87 -3.59 -10.48
CA LYS A 30 5.90 -2.55 -10.46
C LYS A 30 5.62 -1.51 -9.37
N ASN A 31 4.40 -0.97 -9.32
CA ASN A 31 4.02 0.06 -8.36
C ASN A 31 4.15 -0.43 -6.91
N TYR A 32 3.67 -1.65 -6.62
CA TYR A 32 3.78 -2.21 -5.27
C TYR A 32 5.20 -2.64 -4.91
N GLY A 33 5.98 -3.12 -5.88
CA GLY A 33 7.40 -3.40 -5.69
C GLY A 33 8.22 -2.14 -5.36
N GLU A 34 7.95 -1.02 -6.05
CA GLU A 34 8.57 0.27 -5.75
C GLU A 34 8.17 0.80 -4.37
N TYR A 35 6.91 0.64 -3.99
CA TYR A 35 6.44 1.00 -2.65
C TYR A 35 7.15 0.20 -1.56
N LEU A 36 7.26 -1.13 -1.71
CA LEU A 36 7.97 -1.99 -0.77
C LEU A 36 9.45 -1.59 -0.61
N LYS A 37 10.15 -1.32 -1.72
CA LYS A 37 11.55 -0.87 -1.68
C LYS A 37 11.71 0.42 -0.86
N LYS A 38 10.80 1.38 -1.04
CA LYS A 38 10.81 2.63 -0.28
C LYS A 38 10.46 2.43 1.19
N LEU A 39 9.47 1.56 1.47
CA LEU A 39 9.06 1.24 2.84
C LEU A 39 10.20 0.61 3.65
N GLN A 40 10.96 -0.31 3.03
CA GLN A 40 12.09 -1.00 3.66
C GLN A 40 13.32 -0.10 3.84
N ALA A 41 13.53 0.87 2.93
CA ALA A 41 14.65 1.82 2.99
C ALA A 41 14.42 2.98 3.97
N GLU A 42 13.18 3.19 4.42
CA GLU A 42 12.81 4.32 5.26
C GLU A 42 13.21 4.10 6.73
N LYS A 43 13.80 5.12 7.36
CA LYS A 43 14.19 5.07 8.78
C LYS A 43 12.97 5.03 9.72
N ASN A 44 11.86 5.61 9.29
CA ASN A 44 10.56 5.55 9.96
C ASN A 44 9.45 5.13 8.97
N PRO A 45 9.24 3.82 8.77
CA PRO A 45 8.27 3.28 7.82
C PRO A 45 6.84 3.77 8.06
N ASN A 46 6.43 3.90 9.33
CA ASN A 46 5.11 4.38 9.72
C ASN A 46 4.86 5.83 9.28
N ASN A 47 5.87 6.69 9.35
CA ASN A 47 5.78 8.05 8.86
C ASN A 47 5.65 8.09 7.33
N TYR A 48 6.38 7.23 6.61
CA TYR A 48 6.26 7.11 5.16
C TYR A 48 4.87 6.62 4.72
N ILE A 49 4.30 5.63 5.43
CA ILE A 49 2.93 5.19 5.24
C ILE A 49 1.96 6.36 5.44
N LYS A 50 2.08 7.11 6.55
CA LYS A 50 1.22 8.26 6.84
C LYS A 50 1.30 9.33 5.75
N LYS A 51 2.51 9.72 5.34
CA LYS A 51 2.71 10.70 4.25
C LYS A 51 2.14 10.23 2.93
N THR A 52 2.32 8.95 2.61
CA THR A 52 1.76 8.37 1.38
C THR A 52 0.24 8.34 1.43
N ALA A 53 -0.35 7.99 2.57
CA ALA A 53 -1.79 8.03 2.78
C ALA A 53 -2.35 9.44 2.62
N VAL A 54 -1.73 10.47 3.23
CA VAL A 54 -2.14 11.87 3.07
C VAL A 54 -2.01 12.34 1.62
N LYS A 55 -0.96 11.90 0.90
CA LYS A 55 -0.81 12.24 -0.53
C LYS A 55 -1.92 11.64 -1.40
N ILE A 56 -2.34 10.41 -1.12
CA ILE A 56 -3.39 9.71 -1.87
C ILE A 56 -4.78 10.20 -1.44
N PHE A 57 -4.94 10.56 -0.17
CA PHE A 57 -6.17 10.98 0.47
C PHE A 57 -5.93 12.32 1.20
N PRO A 58 -5.88 13.45 0.46
CA PRO A 58 -5.52 14.74 1.02
C PRO A 58 -6.57 15.31 1.99
N ASN A 59 -7.79 14.78 2.00
CA ASN A 59 -8.84 15.15 2.93
C ASN A 59 -9.08 14.01 3.95
N GLU A 60 -9.01 14.32 5.24
CA GLU A 60 -9.20 13.36 6.36
C GLU A 60 -10.58 12.68 6.30
N GLU A 61 -11.61 13.42 5.88
CA GLU A 61 -12.94 12.86 5.60
C GLU A 61 -12.90 11.81 4.50
N ALA A 62 -12.18 12.07 3.40
CA ALA A 62 -12.08 11.14 2.28
C ALA A 62 -11.29 9.87 2.63
N TYR A 63 -10.31 9.97 3.53
CA TYR A 63 -9.59 8.81 4.07
C TYR A 63 -10.52 7.92 4.92
N THR A 64 -11.31 8.56 5.79
CA THR A 64 -12.22 7.86 6.73
C THR A 64 -13.39 7.21 5.99
N LEU A 65 -14.04 7.95 5.06
CA LEU A 65 -15.10 7.44 4.17
C LEU A 65 -14.62 6.26 3.33
N LYS A 66 -13.38 6.28 2.81
CA LYS A 66 -12.85 5.15 2.04
C LYS A 66 -12.52 3.95 2.92
N LEU A 67 -11.98 4.15 4.12
CA LEU A 67 -11.72 3.05 5.06
C LEU A 67 -13.00 2.33 5.48
N GLU A 68 -14.10 3.06 5.73
CA GLU A 68 -15.41 2.44 6.01
C GLU A 68 -15.92 1.62 4.81
N ASN A 69 -15.75 2.14 3.59
CA ASN A 69 -16.18 1.43 2.38
C ASN A 69 -15.35 0.17 2.06
N TYR A 70 -14.10 0.07 2.52
CA TYR A 70 -13.28 -1.15 2.37
C TYR A 70 -13.51 -2.20 3.47
N ARG A 71 -14.19 -1.84 4.58
CA ARG A 71 -14.50 -2.74 5.70
C ARG A 71 -15.85 -3.46 5.58
N LYS A 72 -16.74 -3.02 4.68
CA LYS A 72 -17.96 -3.73 4.30
C LYS A 72 -17.67 -4.79 3.24
#